data_AF-A0A853C9Y2-F1
#
_entry.id   AF-A0A853C9Y2-F1
#
_cell.length_a   1.000
_cell.length_b   1.000
_cell.length_c   1.000
_cell.angle_alpha   90.00
_cell.angle_beta   90.00
_cell.angle_gamma   90.00
#
_symmetry.space_group_name_H-M   'P 1'
#
loop_
_entity.id
_entity.type
_entity.pdbx_description
1 polymer ?
#
loop_
_entity_poly.entity_id
_entity_poly.type
_entity_poly.pdbx_seq_one_letter_code
_entity_poly.pdbx_strand_id
1 'polypeptide(L)'
;MSQKTEPFPPYSTREELARGRRKMFVYLAITVGAAVLAMIAAREVGDGRLVTAYVVAAVMHLASALGPAIRWSRTPELEGVG
;
A
#
# COMPACT_ATOMS: atom_id res chain seq x y z
N MET A 1 2.10 -14.88 31.43
CA MET A 1 1.16 -14.68 30.31
C MET A 1 1.95 -14.11 29.14
N SER A 2 2.02 -14.82 28.01
CA SER A 2 2.73 -14.35 26.82
C SER A 2 1.90 -13.25 26.16
N GLN A 3 2.38 -12.00 26.17
CA GLN A 3 1.76 -10.92 25.38
C GLN A 3 1.86 -11.31 23.91
N LYS A 4 0.73 -11.72 23.32
CA LYS A 4 0.62 -11.97 21.89
C LYS A 4 0.75 -10.61 21.20
N THR A 5 1.94 -10.27 20.72
CA THR A 5 2.15 -9.06 19.92
C THR A 5 1.32 -9.20 18.66
N GLU A 6 0.26 -8.38 18.51
CA GLU A 6 -0.49 -8.36 17.27
C GLU A 6 0.42 -7.91 16.12
N PRO A 7 0.40 -8.60 14.96
CA PRO A 7 1.32 -8.27 13.85
C PRO A 7 1.02 -6.92 13.20
N PHE A 8 -0.21 -6.40 13.34
CA PHE A 8 -0.64 -5.11 12.81
C PHE A 8 -1.47 -4.36 13.85
N PRO A 9 -0.82 -3.78 14.89
CA PRO A 9 -1.52 -3.01 15.88
C PRO A 9 -2.05 -1.69 15.27
N PRO A 10 -3.10 -1.08 15.83
CA PRO A 10 -3.59 0.23 15.40
C PRO A 10 -2.49 1.30 15.48
N TYR A 11 -2.71 2.44 14.81
CA TYR A 11 -1.83 3.59 14.97
C TYR A 11 -2.01 4.20 16.37
N SER A 12 -0.90 4.65 16.96
CA SER A 12 -0.90 5.16 18.33
C SER A 12 -1.20 6.66 18.42
N THR A 13 -0.96 7.40 17.33
CA THR A 13 -1.14 8.86 17.25
C THR A 13 -1.79 9.30 15.94
N ARG A 14 -2.36 10.52 15.92
CA ARG A 14 -2.91 11.15 14.70
C ARG A 14 -1.86 11.32 13.60
N GLU A 15 -0.64 11.67 13.96
CA GLU A 15 0.47 11.84 13.01
C GLU A 15 0.88 10.52 12.37
N GLU A 16 0.94 9.43 13.15
CA GLU A 16 1.21 8.09 12.63
C GLU A 16 0.10 7.61 11.69
N LEU A 17 -1.16 7.86 12.05
CA LEU A 17 -2.32 7.56 11.20
C LEU A 17 -2.24 8.32 9.86
N ALA A 18 -1.96 9.63 9.90
CA ALA A 18 -1.81 10.45 8.69
C ALA A 18 -0.65 9.96 7.81
N ARG A 19 0.49 9.62 8.43
CA ARG A 19 1.66 9.07 7.71
C ARG A 19 1.37 7.70 7.12
N GLY A 20 0.68 6.84 7.86
CA GLY A 20 0.24 5.51 7.42
C GLY A 20 -0.70 5.58 6.22
N ARG A 21 -1.71 6.46 6.31
CA ARG A 21 -2.66 6.73 5.22
C ARG A 21 -1.96 7.28 3.98
N ARG A 22 -1.04 8.25 4.14
CA ARG A 22 -0.24 8.78 3.03
C ARG A 22 0.60 7.69 2.37
N LYS A 23 1.30 6.86 3.15
CA LYS A 23 2.09 5.74 2.61
C LYS A 23 1.22 4.76 1.82
N MET A 24 0.06 4.39 2.36
CA MET A 24 -0.90 3.51 1.68
C MET A 24 -1.28 4.09 0.31
N PHE A 25 -1.66 5.37 0.25
CA PHE A 25 -2.04 6.01 -1.02
C PHE A 25 -0.88 6.12 -2.00
N VAL A 26 0.33 6.41 -1.53
CA VAL A 26 1.53 6.43 -2.40
C VAL A 26 1.76 5.06 -3.01
N TYR A 27 1.67 3.98 -2.23
CA TYR A 27 1.83 2.63 -2.77
C TYR A 27 0.72 2.25 -3.76
N LEU A 28 -0.53 2.59 -3.47
CA LEU A 28 -1.63 2.36 -4.42
C LEU A 28 -1.44 3.15 -5.73
N ALA A 29 -0.99 4.41 -5.64
CA ALA A 29 -0.71 5.21 -6.82
C ALA A 29 0.42 4.60 -7.67
N ILE A 30 1.48 4.10 -7.04
CA ILE A 30 2.56 3.39 -7.74
C ILE A 30 2.05 2.09 -8.36
N THR A 31 1.21 1.31 -7.66
CA THR A 31 0.59 0.11 -8.22
C THR A 31 -0.18 0.41 -9.49
N VAL A 32 -1.03 1.44 -9.49
CA VAL A 32 -1.79 1.85 -10.66
C VAL A 32 -0.86 2.30 -11.79
N GLY A 33 0.14 3.14 -11.48
CA GLY A 33 1.12 3.60 -12.47
C GLY A 33 1.89 2.44 -13.12
N ALA A 34 2.35 1.48 -12.32
CA ALA A 34 3.04 0.30 -12.80
C ALA A 34 2.12 -0.61 -13.64
N ALA A 35 0.85 -0.78 -13.26
CA ALA A 35 -0.12 -1.52 -14.07
C ALA A 35 -0.37 -0.86 -15.44
N VAL A 36 -0.46 0.48 -15.47
CA VAL A 36 -0.57 1.23 -16.74
C VAL A 36 0.67 1.06 -17.60
N LEU A 37 1.87 1.16 -17.01
CA LEU A 37 3.13 0.93 -17.73
C LEU A 37 3.24 -0.51 -18.26
N ALA A 38 2.77 -1.51 -17.51
CA ALA A 38 2.71 -2.89 -17.98
C ALA A 38 1.81 -3.03 -19.21
N MET A 39 0.63 -2.37 -19.22
CA MET A 39 -0.26 -2.36 -20.38
C MET A 39 0.39 -1.69 -21.59
N ILE A 40 1.06 -0.55 -21.41
CA ILE A 40 1.75 0.16 -22.49
C ILE A 40 2.91 -0.71 -23.02
N ALA A 41 3.71 -1.31 -22.14
CA ALA A 41 4.80 -2.20 -22.54
C ALA A 41 4.29 -3.41 -23.33
N ALA A 42 3.13 -3.96 -22.96
CA ALA A 42 2.53 -5.10 -23.65
C ALA A 42 1.95 -4.72 -25.03
N ARG A 43 1.33 -3.54 -25.15
CA ARG A 43 0.60 -3.14 -26.37
C ARG A 43 1.43 -2.36 -27.38
N GLU A 44 2.30 -1.47 -26.90
CA GLU A 44 3.00 -0.50 -27.75
C GLU A 44 4.49 -0.85 -27.94
N VAL A 45 5.12 -1.48 -26.94
CA VAL A 45 6.57 -1.79 -26.99
C VAL A 45 6.82 -3.24 -27.41
N GLY A 46 5.99 -4.18 -26.98
CA GLY A 46 6.16 -5.61 -27.24
C GLY A 46 7.30 -6.27 -26.45
N ASP A 47 7.81 -5.64 -25.39
CA ASP A 47 8.88 -6.21 -24.55
C ASP A 47 8.31 -6.90 -23.31
N GLY A 48 8.34 -8.24 -23.32
CA GLY A 48 7.86 -9.07 -22.21
C GLY A 48 8.64 -8.92 -20.91
N ARG A 49 9.91 -8.49 -20.95
CA ARG A 49 10.71 -8.23 -19.73
C ARG A 49 10.21 -6.98 -19.02
N LEU A 50 9.90 -5.92 -19.77
CA LEU A 50 9.32 -4.70 -19.22
C LEU A 50 7.94 -4.96 -18.63
N VAL A 51 7.09 -5.73 -19.32
CA VAL A 51 5.78 -6.15 -18.78
C VAL A 51 5.96 -6.86 -17.46
N THR A 52 6.84 -7.86 -17.39
CA THR A 52 7.09 -8.63 -16.17
C THR A 52 7.59 -7.72 -15.03
N ALA A 53 8.54 -6.84 -15.31
CA ALA A 53 9.08 -5.91 -14.31
C ALA A 53 7.99 -4.99 -13.73
N TYR A 54 7.14 -4.43 -14.58
CA TYR A 54 6.06 -3.56 -14.15
C TYR A 54 4.96 -4.30 -13.39
N VAL A 55 4.62 -5.54 -13.80
CA VAL A 55 3.68 -6.39 -13.05
C VAL A 55 4.23 -6.72 -11.67
N VAL A 56 5.49 -7.13 -11.57
CA VAL A 56 6.15 -7.41 -10.28
C VAL A 56 6.14 -6.16 -9.41
N ALA A 57 6.48 -5.00 -9.96
CA ALA A 57 6.41 -3.74 -9.24
C ALA A 57 4.99 -3.45 -8.74
N ALA A 58 3.96 -3.62 -9.58
CA ALA A 58 2.57 -3.39 -9.19
C ALA A 58 2.15 -4.28 -8.00
N VAL A 59 2.50 -5.58 -8.06
CA VAL A 59 2.21 -6.56 -7.01
C VAL A 59 2.94 -6.22 -5.71
N MET A 60 4.23 -5.88 -5.77
CA MET A 60 5.01 -5.53 -4.57
C MET A 60 4.48 -4.28 -3.87
N HIS A 61 4.11 -3.25 -4.63
CA HIS A 61 3.54 -2.03 -4.05
C HIS A 61 2.13 -2.28 -3.50
N LEU A 62 1.34 -3.13 -4.15
CA LEU A 62 0.02 -3.51 -3.64
C LEU A 62 0.15 -4.26 -2.30
N ALA A 63 1.06 -5.24 -2.22
CA ALA A 63 1.34 -5.96 -0.98
C ALA A 63 1.84 -5.02 0.13
N SER A 64 2.68 -4.03 -0.23
CA SER A 64 3.19 -3.03 0.72
C SER A 64 2.09 -2.10 1.26
N ALA A 65 1.00 -1.92 0.52
CA ALA A 65 -0.17 -1.15 0.98
C ALA A 65 -1.01 -1.91 2.02
N LEU A 66 -0.95 -3.25 2.07
CA LEU A 66 -1.78 -4.07 2.96
C LEU A 66 -1.52 -3.78 4.44
N GLY A 67 -0.26 -3.70 4.85
CA GLY A 67 0.09 -3.41 6.26
C GLY A 67 -0.53 -2.10 6.75
N PRO A 68 -0.24 -0.96 6.08
CA PRO A 68 -0.86 0.32 6.42
C PRO A 68 -2.39 0.32 6.34
N ALA A 69 -2.99 -0.40 5.36
CA ALA A 69 -4.44 -0.50 5.20
C ALA A 69 -5.11 -1.28 6.36
N ILE A 70 -4.54 -2.43 6.75
CA ILE A 70 -5.00 -3.23 7.89
C ILE A 70 -4.86 -2.43 9.19
N ARG A 71 -3.75 -1.71 9.38
CA ARG A 71 -3.57 -0.85 10.55
C ARG A 71 -4.59 0.29 10.56
N TRP A 72 -4.88 0.89 9.41
CA TRP A 72 -5.88 1.95 9.29
C TRP A 72 -7.28 1.43 9.61
N SER A 73 -7.70 0.28 9.06
CA SER A 73 -9.03 -0.28 9.33
C SER A 73 -9.24 -0.69 10.79
N ARG A 74 -8.16 -0.94 11.54
CA ARG A 74 -8.16 -1.24 12.97
C ARG A 74 -7.98 -0.02 13.86
N THR A 75 -7.62 1.13 13.29
CA THR A 75 -7.50 2.38 14.06
C THR A 75 -8.89 3.00 14.07
N PRO A 76 -9.61 3.01 15.21
CA PRO A 76 -10.85 3.76 15.30
C PRO A 76 -10.56 5.20 14.86
N GLU A 77 -11.41 5.76 14.00
CA GLU A 77 -11.23 7.14 13.58
C GLU A 77 -11.11 7.97 14.86
N LEU A 78 -10.02 8.71 15.02
CA LEU A 78 -9.78 9.58 16.19
C LEU A 78 -10.72 10.79 16.14
N GLU A 79 -11.99 10.56 15.80
CA GLU A 79 -13.12 11.45 15.86
C GLU A 79 -13.43 11.73 17.34
N GLY A 80 -13.33 13.00 17.71
CA GLY A 80 -13.83 13.50 18.98
C GLY A 80 -12.79 13.77 20.07
N VAL A 81 -11.82 14.66 19.81
CA VAL A 81 -11.55 15.83 20.69
C VAL A 81 -10.91 16.90 19.80
N GLY A 82 -11.75 17.80 19.34
CA GLY A 82 -11.48 19.22 19.14
C GLY A 82 -12.48 19.96 20.02
#